data_AF-A0A1B3SLY0-F1
#
_entry.id   AF-A0A1B3SLY0-F1
#
_cell.length_a   1.000
_cell.length_b   1.000
_cell.length_c   1.000
_cell.angle_alpha   90.00
_cell.angle_beta   90.00
_cell.angle_gamma   90.00
#
_symmetry.space_group_name_H-M   'P 1'
#
loop_
_entity.id
_entity.type
_entity.pdbx_description
1 polymer ?
#
loop_
_entity_poly.entity_id
_entity_poly.type
_entity_poly.pdbx_seq_one_letter_code
_entity_poly.pdbx_strand_id
1 'polypeptide(L)'
;MKHVILFNIGRNFKNKYFILVILLSVIGVIASNFSLFILNTSLNTDKTVMILIFSSLFWIILLFYVNLVFISNAMVQDSNNGILNLELAKKFRHSELLFYKLFANKLITIPLNIFLMVVLYLGLYIVNPINFDYYSSSVLFGYLTFFLLDLVFSCLLIFFCSFKKTRIVYFLSSSVFVFYLCSPIIGKVHMSGAQSDFNYLWEPPNLQTQSLLDLEKLSYQQDGVVYNLMKNFSSLNDDYSYKITAKNSQNDSCSNEEYECLYQADTVGDMNFYKYMGGYSYVAQSGLMLDSTYFLNNSVSTNKNFSYEISPNYSKNKIYQFLINTLYPSDNKNHYEDTFYYQWSAKNLKGPSQLNDYSMWLLNDEAIAKIKTTLNLNISNGDIKKELYQLNQIIIRDFIYTWSRSPQEYFDSRFYLADKWEHNSVNGSWGRQGKPKLNLINERDLYNKALLKDGNRLYMAIFFTLIDRYLNYNMEKMYVSSNKERTETKYYAVKSHDLKYLKYFIENPFYFHQYLLMYLNPNMGFANEQLTMTNSYIEPLPVRAYLYEQNSAYEELAYNEDASQNGILVAPRQSMYQDFDKIFTKEIKLTNRIVDTNFVVLGYIIFSLLLGVAGFSFYKLFNVI
;
A
#
# COMPACT_ATOMS: atom_id res chain seq x y z
N MET A 1 -26.18 -11.52 -43.50
CA MET A 1 -25.34 -11.22 -42.33
C MET A 1 -24.79 -9.78 -42.33
N LYS A 2 -23.78 -9.42 -43.15
CA LYS A 2 -23.11 -8.09 -43.12
C LYS A 2 -24.09 -6.90 -43.13
N HIS A 3 -25.08 -6.91 -44.02
CA HIS A 3 -26.06 -5.82 -44.12
C HIS A 3 -26.94 -5.67 -42.87
N VAL A 4 -27.30 -6.78 -42.20
CA VAL A 4 -28.12 -6.75 -40.96
C VAL A 4 -27.31 -6.14 -39.82
N ILE A 5 -26.03 -6.53 -39.70
CA ILE A 5 -25.11 -5.99 -38.69
C ILE A 5 -24.90 -4.48 -38.91
N LEU A 6 -24.55 -4.08 -40.14
CA LEU A 6 -24.31 -2.67 -40.48
C LEU A 6 -25.56 -1.81 -40.31
N PHE A 7 -26.74 -2.34 -40.67
CA PHE A 7 -28.01 -1.64 -40.45
C PHE A 7 -28.27 -1.40 -38.96
N ASN A 8 -28.10 -2.43 -38.12
CA ASN A 8 -28.37 -2.30 -36.69
C ASN A 8 -27.40 -1.30 -36.01
N ILE A 9 -26.11 -1.38 -36.34
CA ILE A 9 -25.10 -0.41 -35.88
C ILE A 9 -25.45 0.99 -36.38
N GLY A 10 -25.61 1.15 -37.70
CA GLY A 10 -25.84 2.45 -38.34
C GLY A 10 -27.11 3.15 -37.85
N ARG A 11 -28.17 2.41 -37.53
CA ARG A 11 -29.40 2.97 -36.93
C ARG A 11 -29.13 3.57 -35.55
N ASN A 12 -28.42 2.86 -34.68
CA ASN A 12 -28.17 3.31 -33.32
C ASN A 12 -27.25 4.56 -33.31
N PHE A 13 -26.20 4.56 -34.15
CA PHE A 13 -25.31 5.72 -34.31
C PHE A 13 -25.96 6.92 -35.00
N LYS A 14 -27.14 6.81 -35.63
CA LYS A 14 -27.91 7.95 -36.12
C LYS A 14 -28.77 8.60 -35.03
N ASN A 15 -28.97 7.95 -33.89
CA ASN A 15 -29.76 8.50 -32.80
C ASN A 15 -28.91 9.52 -32.00
N LYS A 16 -29.34 10.79 -32.02
CA LYS A 16 -28.66 11.89 -31.31
C LYS A 16 -28.55 11.65 -29.80
N TYR A 17 -29.60 11.09 -29.18
CA TYR A 17 -29.59 10.77 -27.75
C TYR A 17 -28.60 9.67 -27.43
N PHE A 18 -28.48 8.67 -28.31
CA PHE A 18 -27.52 7.59 -28.14
C PHE A 18 -26.09 8.11 -28.13
N ILE A 19 -25.74 8.96 -29.11
CA ILE A 19 -24.43 9.61 -29.19
C ILE A 19 -24.17 10.46 -27.94
N LEU A 20 -25.14 11.28 -27.53
CA LEU A 20 -24.98 12.19 -26.39
C LEU A 20 -24.67 11.43 -25.09
N VAL A 21 -25.44 10.38 -24.78
CA VAL A 21 -25.24 9.59 -23.55
C VAL A 21 -23.88 8.87 -23.57
N ILE A 22 -23.50 8.30 -24.72
CA ILE A 22 -22.18 7.67 -24.87
C ILE A 22 -21.06 8.69 -24.67
N LEU A 23 -21.14 9.85 -25.34
CA LEU A 23 -20.12 10.89 -25.26
C LEU A 23 -19.96 11.38 -23.81
N LEU A 24 -21.05 11.71 -23.13
CA LEU A 24 -21.03 12.16 -21.74
C LEU A 24 -20.44 11.09 -20.81
N SER A 25 -20.79 9.83 -21.01
CA SER A 25 -20.27 8.73 -20.19
C SER A 25 -18.78 8.50 -20.45
N VAL A 26 -18.33 8.51 -21.70
CA VAL A 26 -16.91 8.40 -22.06
C VAL A 26 -16.11 9.57 -21.48
N ILE A 27 -16.59 10.81 -21.63
CA ILE A 27 -15.94 11.98 -21.04
C ILE A 27 -15.91 11.87 -19.52
N GLY A 28 -16.98 11.41 -18.87
CA GLY A 28 -17.05 11.20 -17.43
C GLY A 28 -16.02 10.17 -16.94
N VAL A 29 -15.89 9.03 -17.63
CA VAL A 29 -14.85 8.03 -17.34
C VAL A 29 -13.46 8.64 -17.52
N ILE A 30 -13.19 9.30 -18.65
CA ILE A 30 -11.87 9.88 -18.91
C ILE A 30 -11.54 10.95 -17.86
N ALA A 31 -12.44 11.91 -17.60
CA ALA A 31 -12.19 13.01 -16.68
C ALA A 31 -11.96 12.54 -15.23
N SER A 32 -12.77 11.59 -14.75
CA SER A 32 -12.60 11.02 -13.41
C SER A 32 -11.27 10.28 -13.28
N ASN A 33 -10.92 9.42 -14.24
CA ASN A 33 -9.63 8.71 -14.19
C ASN A 33 -8.43 9.62 -14.39
N PHE A 34 -8.52 10.65 -15.24
CA PHE A 34 -7.43 11.61 -15.40
C PHE A 34 -7.21 12.42 -14.11
N SER A 35 -8.28 12.71 -13.37
CA SER A 35 -8.19 13.32 -12.03
C SER A 35 -7.51 12.39 -11.01
N LEU A 36 -7.76 11.08 -11.06
CA LEU A 36 -7.02 10.11 -10.23
C LEU A 36 -5.52 10.19 -10.49
N PHE A 37 -5.11 10.29 -11.75
CA PHE A 37 -3.69 10.35 -12.09
C PHE A 37 -3.06 11.69 -11.71
N ILE A 38 -3.69 12.82 -12.05
CA ILE A 38 -3.13 14.17 -11.83
C ILE A 38 -3.02 14.52 -10.35
N LEU A 39 -4.04 14.18 -9.55
CA LEU A 39 -4.17 14.71 -8.19
C LEU A 39 -3.60 13.78 -7.12
N ASN A 40 -3.37 12.49 -7.40
CA ASN A 40 -2.97 11.53 -6.36
C ASN A 40 -1.47 11.59 -5.95
N THR A 41 -0.80 12.72 -6.19
CA THR A 41 0.41 13.07 -5.44
C THR A 41 0.09 13.71 -4.08
N SER A 42 -1.18 14.08 -3.78
CA SER A 42 -1.55 14.79 -2.54
C SER A 42 -2.96 14.53 -1.98
N LEU A 43 -3.75 13.60 -2.54
CA LEU A 43 -5.13 13.39 -2.09
C LEU A 43 -5.24 12.50 -0.85
N ASN A 44 -6.11 12.90 0.07
CA ASN A 44 -6.63 12.05 1.14
C ASN A 44 -7.44 10.87 0.55
N THR A 45 -7.41 9.71 1.22
CA THR A 45 -8.10 8.46 0.86
C THR A 45 -9.55 8.68 0.43
N ASP A 46 -10.32 9.52 1.13
CA ASP A 46 -11.74 9.78 0.83
C ASP A 46 -11.98 10.33 -0.57
N LYS A 47 -11.06 11.18 -1.07
CA LYS A 47 -11.18 11.79 -2.41
C LYS A 47 -10.89 10.75 -3.49
N THR A 48 -9.88 9.91 -3.28
CA THR A 48 -9.53 8.82 -4.21
C THR A 48 -10.68 7.83 -4.35
N VAL A 49 -11.32 7.47 -3.22
CA VAL A 49 -12.49 6.60 -3.18
C VAL A 49 -13.65 7.19 -4.00
N MET A 50 -14.00 8.46 -3.79
CA MET A 50 -15.07 9.14 -4.52
C MET A 50 -14.84 9.12 -6.03
N ILE A 51 -13.62 9.38 -6.49
CA ILE A 51 -13.33 9.43 -7.93
C ILE A 51 -13.41 8.02 -8.56
N LEU A 52 -12.96 6.97 -7.86
CA LEU A 52 -13.12 5.58 -8.32
C LEU A 52 -14.60 5.19 -8.45
N ILE A 53 -15.45 5.63 -7.51
CA ILE A 53 -16.91 5.44 -7.60
C ILE A 53 -17.44 6.13 -8.86
N PHE A 54 -17.15 7.41 -9.08
CA PHE A 54 -17.64 8.15 -10.25
C PHE A 54 -17.22 7.51 -11.58
N SER A 55 -15.95 7.11 -11.69
CA SER A 55 -15.44 6.38 -12.87
C SER A 55 -16.26 5.11 -13.12
N SER A 56 -16.45 4.30 -12.08
CA SER A 56 -17.20 3.05 -12.17
C SER A 56 -18.66 3.31 -12.58
N LEU A 57 -19.31 4.32 -12.00
CA LEU A 57 -20.70 4.69 -12.33
C LEU A 57 -20.86 5.08 -13.80
N PHE A 58 -20.00 5.95 -14.34
CA PHE A 58 -20.07 6.35 -15.75
C PHE A 58 -19.84 5.16 -16.70
N TRP A 59 -18.95 4.22 -16.33
CA TRP A 59 -18.70 3.03 -17.13
C TRP A 59 -19.88 2.04 -17.09
N ILE A 60 -20.50 1.85 -15.92
CA ILE A 60 -21.73 1.07 -15.75
C ILE A 60 -22.85 1.66 -16.62
N ILE A 61 -23.06 2.98 -16.55
CA ILE A 61 -24.05 3.71 -17.37
C ILE A 61 -23.82 3.45 -18.85
N LEU A 62 -22.57 3.62 -19.31
CA LEU A 62 -22.19 3.42 -20.69
C LEU A 62 -22.55 2.01 -21.19
N LEU A 63 -22.09 0.98 -20.48
CA LEU A 63 -22.31 -0.40 -20.89
C LEU A 63 -23.78 -0.80 -20.82
N PHE A 64 -24.46 -0.46 -19.72
CA PHE A 64 -25.87 -0.79 -19.56
C PHE A 64 -26.71 -0.17 -20.68
N TYR A 65 -26.47 1.11 -20.99
CA TYR A 65 -27.23 1.84 -21.97
C TYR A 65 -27.00 1.33 -23.41
N VAL A 66 -25.74 1.02 -23.78
CA VAL A 66 -25.43 0.43 -25.10
C VAL A 66 -26.14 -0.91 -25.26
N ASN A 67 -26.04 -1.80 -24.26
CA ASN A 67 -26.73 -3.09 -24.29
C ASN A 67 -28.25 -2.92 -24.39
N LEU A 68 -28.84 -2.03 -23.59
CA LEU A 68 -30.29 -1.80 -23.57
C LEU A 68 -30.79 -1.38 -24.95
N VAL A 69 -30.13 -0.42 -25.60
CA VAL A 69 -30.52 0.08 -26.92
C VAL A 69 -30.40 -1.01 -27.97
N PHE A 70 -29.26 -1.71 -28.06
CA PHE A 70 -29.05 -2.73 -29.09
C PHE A 70 -29.99 -3.93 -28.93
N ILE A 71 -30.16 -4.43 -27.71
CA ILE A 71 -30.94 -5.65 -27.43
C ILE A 71 -32.44 -5.37 -27.50
N SER A 72 -32.91 -4.25 -26.92
CA SER A 72 -34.33 -3.86 -26.99
C SER A 72 -34.76 -3.57 -28.43
N ASN A 73 -33.89 -2.93 -29.23
CA ASN A 73 -34.17 -2.71 -30.63
C ASN A 73 -34.32 -4.04 -31.39
N ALA A 74 -33.40 -4.98 -31.17
CA ALA A 74 -33.41 -6.28 -31.84
C ALA A 74 -34.60 -7.18 -31.47
N MET A 75 -34.98 -7.22 -30.18
CA MET A 75 -35.97 -8.18 -29.67
C MET A 75 -37.38 -7.61 -29.54
N VAL A 76 -37.53 -6.29 -29.38
CA VAL A 76 -38.82 -5.63 -29.11
C VAL A 76 -39.20 -4.68 -30.23
N GLN A 77 -38.37 -3.66 -30.52
CA GLN A 77 -38.76 -2.63 -31.49
C GLN A 77 -38.85 -3.16 -32.92
N ASP A 78 -37.93 -4.03 -33.34
CA ASP A 78 -37.95 -4.61 -34.68
C ASP A 78 -39.18 -5.51 -34.90
N SER A 79 -39.66 -6.17 -33.84
CA SER A 79 -40.91 -6.93 -33.87
C SER A 79 -42.12 -6.00 -33.96
N ASN A 80 -42.17 -4.95 -33.12
CA ASN A 80 -43.31 -4.04 -33.07
C ASN A 80 -43.44 -3.18 -34.33
N ASN A 81 -42.31 -2.81 -34.95
CA ASN A 81 -42.26 -1.96 -36.14
C ASN A 81 -42.30 -2.78 -37.45
N GLY A 82 -42.49 -4.10 -37.38
CA GLY A 82 -42.57 -4.98 -38.56
C GLY A 82 -41.25 -5.18 -39.33
N ILE A 83 -40.13 -4.64 -38.84
CA ILE A 83 -38.79 -4.79 -39.44
C ILE A 83 -38.40 -6.27 -39.48
N LEU A 84 -38.68 -7.00 -38.41
CA LEU A 84 -38.40 -8.42 -38.32
C LEU A 84 -39.13 -9.22 -39.41
N ASN A 85 -40.40 -8.91 -39.68
CA ASN A 85 -41.19 -9.59 -40.71
C ASN A 85 -40.61 -9.36 -42.12
N LEU A 86 -40.12 -8.14 -42.38
CA LEU A 86 -39.44 -7.81 -43.65
C LEU A 86 -38.12 -8.57 -43.81
N GLU A 87 -37.38 -8.80 -42.73
CA GLU A 87 -36.15 -9.59 -42.75
C GLU A 87 -36.43 -11.09 -42.93
N LEU A 88 -37.47 -11.62 -42.29
CA LEU A 88 -37.92 -13.00 -42.47
C LEU A 88 -38.42 -13.26 -43.91
N ALA A 89 -39.12 -12.29 -44.51
CA ALA A 89 -39.54 -12.36 -45.91
C ALA A 89 -38.35 -12.46 -46.90
N LYS A 90 -37.17 -11.99 -46.49
CA LYS A 90 -35.91 -12.15 -47.24
C LYS A 90 -35.21 -13.51 -47.00
N LYS A 91 -35.93 -14.50 -46.47
CA LYS A 91 -35.47 -15.88 -46.21
C LYS A 91 -34.40 -16.01 -45.12
N PHE A 92 -34.23 -15.03 -44.26
CA PHE A 92 -33.39 -15.20 -43.06
C PHE A 92 -34.13 -16.00 -41.99
N ARG A 93 -33.42 -16.86 -41.26
CA ARG A 93 -34.01 -17.56 -40.10
C ARG A 93 -34.06 -16.62 -38.89
N HIS A 94 -35.13 -16.73 -38.11
CA HIS A 94 -35.35 -15.89 -36.91
C HIS A 94 -34.18 -15.94 -35.92
N SER A 95 -33.70 -17.15 -35.60
CA SER A 95 -32.56 -17.36 -34.69
C SER A 95 -31.27 -16.72 -35.19
N GLU A 96 -31.02 -16.78 -36.50
CA GLU A 96 -29.84 -16.17 -37.13
C GLU A 96 -29.90 -14.64 -37.09
N LEU A 97 -31.08 -14.03 -37.34
CA LEU A 97 -31.26 -12.59 -37.25
C LEU A 97 -30.99 -12.06 -35.84
N LEU A 98 -31.55 -12.73 -34.83
CA LEU A 98 -31.31 -12.36 -33.44
C LEU A 98 -29.83 -12.49 -33.09
N PHE A 99 -29.18 -13.59 -33.48
CA PHE A 99 -27.75 -13.77 -33.25
C PHE A 99 -26.92 -12.67 -33.92
N TYR A 100 -27.18 -12.33 -35.19
CA TYR A 100 -26.43 -11.27 -35.88
C TYR A 100 -26.60 -9.90 -35.21
N LYS A 101 -27.80 -9.58 -34.70
CA LYS A 101 -28.06 -8.31 -34.01
C LYS A 101 -27.41 -8.26 -32.62
N LEU A 102 -27.40 -9.37 -31.89
CA LEU A 102 -26.67 -9.48 -30.62
C LEU A 102 -25.15 -9.47 -30.83
N PHE A 103 -24.65 -10.07 -31.89
CA PHE A 103 -23.25 -9.99 -32.28
C PHE A 103 -22.83 -8.56 -32.63
N ALA A 104 -23.71 -7.80 -33.30
CA ALA A 104 -23.48 -6.39 -33.60
C ALA A 104 -23.30 -5.52 -32.32
N ASN A 105 -23.98 -5.86 -31.23
CA ASN A 105 -23.77 -5.21 -29.93
C ASN A 105 -22.33 -5.43 -29.43
N LYS A 106 -21.84 -6.67 -29.48
CA LYS A 106 -20.48 -7.01 -29.01
C LYS A 106 -19.36 -6.44 -29.90
N LEU A 107 -19.63 -6.26 -31.19
CA LEU A 107 -18.74 -5.49 -32.08
C LEU A 107 -18.59 -4.01 -31.67
N ILE A 108 -19.48 -3.49 -30.82
CA ILE A 108 -19.38 -2.13 -30.27
C ILE A 108 -18.84 -2.14 -28.84
N THR A 109 -19.39 -2.97 -27.95
CA THR A 109 -19.01 -2.94 -26.53
C THR A 109 -17.59 -3.42 -26.27
N ILE A 110 -17.10 -4.45 -26.99
CA ILE A 110 -15.74 -4.98 -26.81
C ILE A 110 -14.69 -3.94 -27.22
N PRO A 111 -14.71 -3.37 -28.45
CA PRO A 111 -13.75 -2.33 -28.82
C PRO A 111 -13.85 -1.08 -27.94
N LEU A 112 -15.04 -0.71 -27.49
CA LEU A 112 -15.22 0.43 -26.59
C LEU A 112 -14.54 0.20 -25.23
N ASN A 113 -14.70 -0.99 -24.64
CA ASN A 113 -13.98 -1.35 -23.42
C ASN A 113 -12.47 -1.38 -23.63
N ILE A 114 -11.98 -1.97 -24.73
CA ILE A 114 -10.55 -1.99 -25.06
C ILE A 114 -10.03 -0.55 -25.23
N PHE A 115 -10.76 0.31 -25.94
CA PHE A 115 -10.39 1.71 -26.11
C PHE A 115 -10.25 2.43 -24.78
N LEU A 116 -11.23 2.32 -23.88
CA LEU A 116 -11.17 2.92 -22.55
C LEU A 116 -9.98 2.37 -21.75
N MET A 117 -9.74 1.06 -21.78
CA MET A 117 -8.58 0.44 -21.14
C MET A 117 -7.24 0.96 -21.66
N VAL A 118 -7.10 1.13 -22.98
CA VAL A 118 -5.91 1.70 -23.60
C VAL A 118 -5.71 3.15 -23.17
N VAL A 119 -6.78 3.95 -23.15
CA VAL A 119 -6.72 5.35 -22.68
C VAL A 119 -6.27 5.42 -21.22
N LEU A 120 -6.76 4.52 -20.36
CA LEU A 120 -6.34 4.45 -18.96
C LEU A 120 -4.87 4.04 -18.80
N TYR A 121 -4.44 3.04 -19.57
CA TYR A 121 -3.03 2.61 -19.59
C TYR A 121 -2.11 3.75 -20.04
N LEU A 122 -2.47 4.47 -21.11
CA LEU A 122 -1.72 5.64 -21.59
C LEU A 122 -1.70 6.76 -20.55
N GLY A 123 -2.83 7.04 -19.88
CA GLY A 123 -2.90 8.02 -18.80
C GLY A 123 -1.98 7.67 -17.64
N LEU A 124 -1.95 6.40 -17.23
CA LEU A 124 -1.06 5.90 -16.19
C LEU A 124 0.43 6.08 -16.58
N TYR A 125 0.78 5.79 -17.84
CA TYR A 125 2.14 5.94 -18.34
C TYR A 125 2.58 7.40 -18.43
N ILE A 126 1.72 8.29 -18.94
CA ILE A 126 2.02 9.71 -19.12
C ILE A 126 2.18 10.41 -17.77
N VAL A 127 1.26 10.15 -16.83
CA VAL A 127 1.25 10.86 -15.54
C VAL A 127 2.25 10.25 -14.56
N ASN A 128 2.52 8.94 -14.67
CA ASN A 128 3.49 8.21 -13.84
C ASN A 128 3.33 8.51 -12.31
N PRO A 129 2.15 8.20 -11.74
CA PRO A 129 1.85 8.53 -10.34
C PRO A 129 2.83 7.83 -9.39
N ILE A 130 3.00 8.39 -8.18
CA ILE A 130 3.88 7.82 -7.14
C ILE A 130 3.52 6.36 -6.87
N ASN A 131 2.22 6.07 -6.75
CA ASN A 131 1.68 4.72 -6.53
C ASN A 131 1.46 3.94 -7.85
N PHE A 132 2.39 4.01 -8.81
CA PHE A 132 2.25 3.38 -10.12
C PHE A 132 1.86 1.89 -10.00
N ASP A 133 2.52 1.15 -9.11
CA ASP A 133 2.28 -0.28 -8.91
C ASP A 133 0.87 -0.58 -8.42
N TYR A 134 0.31 0.24 -7.52
CA TYR A 134 -1.08 0.07 -7.07
C TYR A 134 -2.05 0.28 -8.24
N TYR A 135 -1.88 1.34 -9.03
CA TYR A 135 -2.76 1.61 -10.16
C TYR A 135 -2.64 0.59 -11.28
N SER A 136 -1.42 0.15 -11.59
CA SER A 136 -1.17 -0.85 -12.64
C SER A 136 -1.67 -2.23 -12.23
N SER A 137 -1.39 -2.67 -11.00
CA SER A 137 -1.70 -4.03 -10.55
C SER A 137 -3.10 -4.20 -9.96
N SER A 138 -3.74 -3.12 -9.48
CA SER A 138 -5.05 -3.18 -8.81
C SER A 138 -6.13 -2.51 -9.66
N VAL A 139 -6.04 -1.20 -9.87
CA VAL A 139 -7.10 -0.42 -10.54
C VAL A 139 -7.27 -0.83 -12.01
N LEU A 140 -6.18 -0.89 -12.78
CA LEU A 140 -6.22 -1.25 -14.19
C LEU A 140 -6.72 -2.70 -14.38
N PHE A 141 -6.18 -3.66 -13.64
CA PHE A 141 -6.70 -5.04 -13.67
C PHE A 141 -8.16 -5.11 -13.25
N GLY A 142 -8.55 -4.37 -12.21
CA GLY A 142 -9.93 -4.23 -11.77
C GLY A 142 -10.88 -3.84 -12.89
N TYR A 143 -10.48 -2.91 -13.76
CA TYR A 143 -11.31 -2.49 -14.89
C TYR A 143 -11.56 -3.58 -15.94
N LEU A 144 -10.80 -4.69 -15.95
CA LEU A 144 -11.13 -5.86 -16.79
C LEU A 144 -12.46 -6.52 -16.40
N THR A 145 -12.95 -6.28 -15.17
CA THR A 145 -14.26 -6.77 -14.73
C THR A 145 -15.42 -6.20 -15.53
N PHE A 146 -15.23 -5.06 -16.21
CA PHE A 146 -16.25 -4.48 -17.10
C PHE A 146 -16.56 -5.34 -18.33
N PHE A 147 -15.65 -6.24 -18.74
CA PHE A 147 -15.97 -7.26 -19.75
C PHE A 147 -16.97 -8.30 -19.22
N LEU A 148 -16.79 -8.76 -17.97
CA LEU A 148 -17.75 -9.66 -17.32
C LEU A 148 -19.08 -8.95 -17.09
N LEU A 149 -19.06 -7.69 -16.67
CA LEU A 149 -20.27 -6.91 -16.46
C LEU A 149 -21.05 -6.69 -17.77
N ASP A 150 -20.36 -6.43 -18.88
CA ASP A 150 -20.98 -6.34 -20.21
C ASP A 150 -21.68 -7.66 -20.62
N LEU A 151 -21.11 -8.81 -20.25
CA LEU A 151 -21.76 -10.11 -20.45
C LEU A 151 -23.04 -10.23 -19.61
N VAL A 152 -22.97 -9.86 -18.33
CA VAL A 152 -24.10 -9.91 -17.40
C VAL A 152 -25.25 -9.02 -17.87
N PHE A 153 -24.97 -7.77 -18.24
CA PHE A 153 -25.97 -6.85 -18.77
C PHE A 153 -26.60 -7.36 -20.06
N SER A 154 -25.80 -7.89 -20.98
CA SER A 154 -26.33 -8.53 -22.19
C SER A 154 -27.33 -9.65 -21.86
N CYS A 155 -26.96 -10.58 -20.99
CA CYS A 155 -27.79 -11.74 -20.67
C CYS A 155 -29.06 -11.35 -19.88
N LEU A 156 -28.95 -10.43 -18.92
CA LEU A 156 -30.11 -9.87 -18.21
C LEU A 156 -31.08 -9.18 -19.18
N LEU A 157 -30.56 -8.37 -20.10
CA LEU A 157 -31.40 -7.64 -21.05
C LEU A 157 -32.01 -8.56 -22.11
N ILE A 158 -31.33 -9.63 -22.52
CA ILE A 158 -31.94 -10.68 -23.36
C ILE A 158 -33.12 -11.32 -22.63
N PHE A 159 -32.96 -11.63 -21.34
CA PHE A 159 -34.04 -12.16 -20.52
C PHE A 159 -35.20 -11.16 -20.38
N PHE A 160 -34.95 -9.89 -20.06
CA PHE A 160 -36.03 -8.89 -19.94
C PHE A 160 -36.72 -8.61 -21.28
N CYS A 161 -35.96 -8.49 -22.37
CA CYS A 161 -36.52 -8.25 -23.69
C CYS A 161 -37.30 -9.45 -24.24
N SER A 162 -37.11 -10.65 -23.67
CA SER A 162 -37.88 -11.85 -24.04
C SER A 162 -39.39 -11.70 -23.83
N PHE A 163 -39.81 -10.84 -22.89
CA PHE A 163 -41.23 -10.54 -22.62
C PHE A 163 -41.91 -9.69 -23.70
N LYS A 164 -41.15 -9.06 -24.62
CA LYS A 164 -41.63 -8.21 -25.73
C LYS A 164 -42.54 -7.03 -25.36
N LYS A 165 -42.72 -6.73 -24.07
CA LYS A 165 -43.51 -5.59 -23.61
C LYS A 165 -42.56 -4.47 -23.21
N THR A 166 -42.53 -3.41 -24.00
CA THR A 166 -41.67 -2.23 -23.79
C THR A 166 -41.74 -1.68 -22.36
N ARG A 167 -42.94 -1.60 -21.77
CA ARG A 167 -43.13 -1.15 -20.37
C ARG A 167 -42.45 -2.06 -19.35
N ILE A 168 -42.56 -3.39 -19.53
CA ILE A 168 -41.93 -4.38 -18.64
C ILE A 168 -40.40 -4.31 -18.79
N VAL A 169 -39.91 -4.21 -20.02
CA VAL A 169 -38.47 -4.08 -20.29
C VAL A 169 -37.91 -2.84 -19.62
N TYR A 170 -38.54 -1.68 -19.78
CA TYR A 170 -38.09 -0.46 -19.11
C TYR A 170 -38.16 -0.58 -17.59
N PHE A 171 -39.25 -1.09 -17.03
CA PHE A 171 -39.38 -1.29 -15.59
C PHE A 171 -38.26 -2.19 -15.04
N LEU A 172 -38.10 -3.41 -15.56
CA LEU A 172 -37.08 -4.36 -15.09
C LEU A 172 -35.66 -3.83 -15.30
N SER A 173 -35.40 -3.21 -16.45
CA SER A 173 -34.09 -2.63 -16.77
C SER A 173 -33.75 -1.48 -15.83
N SER A 174 -34.70 -0.56 -15.59
CA SER A 174 -34.51 0.55 -14.66
C SER A 174 -34.33 0.05 -13.22
N SER A 175 -35.10 -0.95 -12.77
CA SER A 175 -34.92 -1.55 -11.44
C SER A 175 -33.52 -2.13 -11.29
N VAL A 176 -33.07 -2.98 -12.22
CA VAL A 176 -31.73 -3.57 -12.17
C VAL A 176 -30.63 -2.50 -12.23
N PHE A 177 -30.81 -1.49 -13.08
CA PHE A 177 -29.85 -0.39 -13.19
C PHE A 177 -29.73 0.39 -11.88
N VAL A 178 -30.85 0.71 -11.21
CA VAL A 178 -30.84 1.34 -9.89
C VAL A 178 -30.19 0.43 -8.84
N PHE A 179 -30.47 -0.87 -8.86
CA PHE A 179 -29.78 -1.83 -7.97
C PHE A 179 -28.26 -1.84 -8.20
N TYR A 180 -27.80 -1.79 -9.45
CA TYR A 180 -26.37 -1.70 -9.77
C TYR A 180 -25.77 -0.35 -9.35
N LEU A 181 -26.46 0.77 -9.54
CA LEU A 181 -25.99 2.08 -9.08
C LEU A 181 -25.89 2.16 -7.55
N CYS A 182 -26.86 1.59 -6.84
CA CYS A 182 -26.91 1.56 -5.38
C CYS A 182 -26.13 0.38 -4.76
N SER A 183 -25.54 -0.49 -5.59
CA SER A 183 -24.81 -1.68 -5.13
C SER A 183 -23.72 -1.40 -4.09
N PRO A 184 -22.99 -0.25 -4.09
CA PRO A 184 -22.01 0.03 -3.03
C PRO A 184 -22.66 0.12 -1.65
N ILE A 185 -23.80 0.81 -1.59
CA ILE A 185 -24.55 1.05 -0.35
C ILE A 185 -25.19 -0.25 0.12
N ILE A 186 -25.84 -0.99 -0.79
CA ILE A 186 -26.48 -2.28 -0.49
C ILE A 186 -25.43 -3.28 0.01
N GLY A 187 -24.27 -3.33 -0.65
CA GLY A 187 -23.13 -4.16 -0.25
C GLY A 187 -22.63 -3.83 1.14
N LYS A 188 -22.50 -2.54 1.47
CA LYS A 188 -22.11 -2.09 2.82
C LYS A 188 -23.12 -2.52 3.88
N VAL A 189 -24.42 -2.30 3.66
CA VAL A 189 -25.48 -2.74 4.60
C VAL A 189 -25.46 -4.26 4.78
N HIS A 190 -25.30 -5.01 3.70
CA HIS A 190 -25.22 -6.47 3.74
C HIS A 190 -23.99 -6.96 4.53
N MET A 191 -22.84 -6.29 4.35
CA MET A 191 -21.62 -6.62 5.09
C MET A 191 -21.70 -6.24 6.57
N SER A 192 -22.31 -5.11 6.93
CA SER A 192 -22.53 -4.78 8.34
C SER A 192 -23.39 -5.84 9.06
N GLY A 193 -24.35 -6.46 8.35
CA GLY A 193 -25.10 -7.62 8.85
C GLY A 193 -24.30 -8.93 8.88
N ALA A 194 -23.30 -9.09 8.01
CA ALA A 194 -22.37 -10.22 8.06
C ALA A 194 -21.38 -10.09 9.23
N GLN A 195 -20.91 -8.87 9.53
CA GLN A 195 -20.00 -8.60 10.65
C GLN A 195 -20.60 -9.00 12.00
N SER A 196 -21.93 -8.84 12.20
CA SER A 196 -22.58 -9.33 13.43
C SER A 196 -22.53 -10.84 13.59
N ASP A 197 -22.48 -11.58 12.47
CA ASP A 197 -22.40 -13.04 12.44
C ASP A 197 -20.97 -13.56 12.61
N PHE A 198 -19.98 -12.74 12.26
CA PHE A 198 -18.55 -13.02 12.38
C PHE A 198 -17.91 -11.86 13.13
N ASN A 199 -18.12 -11.83 14.45
CA ASN A 199 -17.85 -10.70 15.35
C ASN A 199 -16.35 -10.42 15.57
N TYR A 200 -15.60 -10.30 14.48
CA TYR A 200 -14.17 -10.09 14.42
C TYR A 200 -13.93 -8.72 13.78
N LEU A 201 -13.79 -7.70 14.62
CA LEU A 201 -13.23 -6.42 14.17
C LEU A 201 -11.82 -6.69 13.65
N TRP A 202 -11.65 -6.66 12.34
CA TRP A 202 -10.34 -6.73 11.72
C TRP A 202 -9.64 -5.42 12.00
N GLU A 203 -8.45 -5.49 12.62
CA GLU A 203 -7.64 -4.31 12.76
C GLU A 203 -7.20 -3.85 11.36
N PRO A 204 -7.17 -2.53 11.12
CA PRO A 204 -6.75 -2.01 9.84
C PRO A 204 -5.35 -2.54 9.49
N PRO A 205 -5.13 -2.93 8.23
CA PRO A 205 -3.91 -3.60 7.83
C PRO A 205 -2.65 -2.74 8.08
N ASN A 206 -1.61 -3.35 8.64
CA ASN A 206 -0.30 -2.71 8.75
C ASN A 206 0.42 -2.76 7.38
N LEU A 207 0.42 -1.62 6.68
CA LEU A 207 1.02 -1.41 5.35
C LEU A 207 2.51 -1.75 5.29
N GLN A 208 3.21 -1.65 6.42
CA GLN A 208 4.64 -1.92 6.53
C GLN A 208 4.96 -3.41 6.38
N THR A 209 4.00 -4.30 6.67
CA THR A 209 4.24 -5.75 6.76
C THR A 209 4.79 -6.35 5.46
N GLN A 210 4.35 -5.87 4.29
CA GLN A 210 4.89 -6.34 3.01
C GLN A 210 6.38 -5.97 2.84
N SER A 211 6.79 -4.77 3.28
CA SER A 211 8.18 -4.35 3.20
C SER A 211 9.06 -5.19 4.14
N LEU A 212 8.55 -5.56 5.31
CA LEU A 212 9.24 -6.45 6.26
C LEU A 212 9.38 -7.87 5.69
N LEU A 213 8.30 -8.41 5.12
CA LEU A 213 8.27 -9.71 4.41
C LEU A 213 9.31 -9.79 3.28
N ASP A 214 9.39 -8.73 2.47
CA ASP A 214 10.33 -8.71 1.34
C ASP A 214 11.77 -8.52 1.81
N LEU A 215 11.99 -7.73 2.88
CA LEU A 215 13.30 -7.56 3.49
C LEU A 215 13.82 -8.88 4.06
N GLU A 216 12.98 -9.62 4.78
CA GLU A 216 13.26 -10.96 5.30
C GLU A 216 13.66 -11.93 4.18
N LYS A 217 12.83 -12.03 3.14
CA LYS A 217 13.10 -12.94 2.03
C LYS A 217 14.43 -12.60 1.35
N LEU A 218 14.70 -11.31 1.19
CA LEU A 218 15.94 -10.84 0.59
C LEU A 218 17.16 -11.14 1.48
N SER A 219 17.02 -11.00 2.80
CA SER A 219 18.12 -11.25 3.75
C SER A 219 18.50 -12.73 3.87
N TYR A 220 17.56 -13.67 3.67
CA TYR A 220 17.87 -15.11 3.69
C TYR A 220 18.15 -15.72 2.31
N GLN A 221 18.03 -14.95 1.22
CA GLN A 221 18.21 -15.48 -0.14
C GLN A 221 19.67 -15.88 -0.44
N GLN A 222 20.63 -15.13 0.09
CA GLN A 222 22.08 -15.34 -0.09
C GLN A 222 22.85 -14.57 0.99
N ASP A 223 24.14 -14.92 1.19
CA ASP A 223 25.08 -14.18 2.04
C ASP A 223 25.52 -12.85 1.38
N GLY A 224 24.54 -12.02 1.04
CA GLY A 224 24.66 -10.82 0.23
C GLY A 224 24.75 -9.53 1.04
N VAL A 225 24.40 -8.41 0.41
CA VAL A 225 24.45 -7.08 1.03
C VAL A 225 23.51 -7.01 2.24
N VAL A 226 22.25 -7.43 2.08
CA VAL A 226 21.22 -7.28 3.12
C VAL A 226 21.52 -8.17 4.31
N TYR A 227 21.84 -9.46 4.06
CA TYR A 227 22.26 -10.39 5.11
C TYR A 227 23.46 -9.83 5.90
N ASN A 228 24.51 -9.39 5.21
CA ASN A 228 25.71 -8.87 5.86
C ASN A 228 25.42 -7.60 6.65
N LEU A 229 24.61 -6.67 6.15
CA LEU A 229 24.23 -5.50 6.92
C LEU A 229 23.43 -5.93 8.16
N MET A 230 22.31 -6.63 8.01
CA MET A 230 21.44 -7.05 9.13
C MET A 230 22.19 -7.85 10.20
N LYS A 231 23.06 -8.78 9.79
CA LYS A 231 23.91 -9.55 10.72
C LYS A 231 24.87 -8.66 11.52
N ASN A 232 25.39 -7.58 10.92
CA ASN A 232 26.32 -6.69 11.59
C ASN A 232 25.62 -5.57 12.38
N PHE A 233 24.29 -5.46 12.35
CA PHE A 233 23.58 -4.46 13.19
C PHE A 233 23.80 -4.72 14.68
N SER A 234 23.85 -5.99 15.14
CA SER A 234 24.05 -6.28 16.56
C SER A 234 25.37 -5.76 17.13
N SER A 235 26.44 -5.76 16.31
CA SER A 235 27.76 -5.22 16.71
C SER A 235 27.73 -3.72 17.04
N LEU A 236 26.75 -2.97 16.52
CA LEU A 236 26.60 -1.56 16.86
C LEU A 236 26.23 -1.33 18.32
N ASN A 237 25.69 -2.33 19.03
CA ASN A 237 25.46 -2.23 20.48
C ASN A 237 26.74 -1.86 21.24
N ASP A 238 27.88 -2.38 20.79
CA ASP A 238 29.18 -2.21 21.45
C ASP A 238 30.02 -1.14 20.73
N ASP A 239 29.96 -1.12 19.39
CA ASP A 239 30.76 -0.22 18.56
C ASP A 239 30.22 1.22 18.54
N TYR A 240 28.89 1.40 18.56
CA TYR A 240 28.22 2.70 18.51
C TYR A 240 27.96 3.24 19.92
N SER A 241 29.02 3.68 20.57
CA SER A 241 28.97 4.29 21.90
C SER A 241 29.48 5.73 21.89
N TYR A 242 29.07 6.51 22.89
CA TYR A 242 29.53 7.88 23.07
C TYR A 242 30.38 7.99 24.33
N LYS A 243 31.54 8.65 24.19
CA LYS A 243 32.23 9.26 25.31
C LYS A 243 31.56 10.60 25.61
N ILE A 244 31.09 10.76 26.84
CA ILE A 244 30.40 11.97 27.30
C ILE A 244 31.35 12.71 28.23
N THR A 245 31.57 14.00 27.98
CA THR A 245 32.40 14.85 28.83
C THR A 245 31.56 16.00 29.36
N ALA A 246 31.55 16.21 30.68
CA ALA A 246 30.86 17.34 31.29
C ALA A 246 31.58 18.66 30.94
N LYS A 247 30.81 19.69 30.63
CA LYS A 247 31.31 21.06 30.46
C LYS A 247 31.30 21.74 31.82
N ASN A 248 32.49 21.97 32.41
CA ASN A 248 32.76 22.69 33.66
C ASN A 248 31.58 22.89 34.65
N SER A 249 31.54 22.06 35.70
CA SER A 249 30.60 22.13 36.83
C SER A 249 30.98 23.18 37.90
N GLN A 250 31.17 24.44 37.52
CA GLN A 250 31.37 25.55 38.48
C GLN A 250 30.30 26.63 38.32
N ASN A 251 29.03 26.27 38.46
CA ASN A 251 27.97 27.26 38.64
C ASN A 251 27.02 26.80 39.76
N ASP A 252 27.15 27.46 40.92
CA ASP A 252 26.26 27.35 42.09
C ASP A 252 24.84 27.92 41.84
N SER A 253 24.46 28.18 40.59
CA SER A 253 23.24 28.89 40.21
C SER A 253 22.44 28.14 39.14
N CYS A 254 22.19 26.84 39.34
CA CYS A 254 21.16 26.15 38.56
C CYS A 254 19.79 26.52 39.15
N SER A 255 18.96 27.19 38.35
CA SER A 255 17.63 27.64 38.76
C SER A 255 16.61 26.52 38.59
N ASN A 256 15.59 26.51 39.45
CA ASN A 256 14.66 25.38 39.61
C ASN A 256 13.72 25.10 38.43
N GLU A 257 13.70 25.91 37.37
CA GLU A 257 12.62 25.84 36.37
C GLU A 257 13.01 25.47 34.94
N GLU A 258 14.27 25.13 34.64
CA GLU A 258 14.60 24.60 33.29
C GLU A 258 15.67 23.50 33.29
N TYR A 259 15.27 22.24 33.54
CA TYR A 259 16.05 21.04 33.17
C TYR A 259 17.47 20.96 33.81
N GLU A 260 17.76 21.85 34.77
CA GLU A 260 19.10 22.46 34.92
C GLU A 260 20.07 21.66 35.79
N CYS A 261 19.56 20.63 36.47
CA CYS A 261 20.32 19.68 37.29
C CYS A 261 19.99 18.23 36.91
N LEU A 262 19.97 17.84 35.63
CA LEU A 262 19.43 16.53 35.23
C LEU A 262 20.14 15.27 35.79
N TYR A 263 21.12 15.43 36.67
CA TYR A 263 21.27 14.81 38.00
C TYR A 263 22.72 15.08 38.38
N GLN A 264 22.99 15.65 39.56
CA GLN A 264 24.36 15.85 40.03
C GLN A 264 25.16 14.57 39.81
N ALA A 265 26.30 14.69 39.11
CA ALA A 265 27.19 13.60 38.69
C ALA A 265 27.65 12.66 39.83
N ASP A 266 27.25 12.90 41.08
CA ASP A 266 27.57 12.15 42.29
C ASP A 266 26.48 11.18 42.78
N THR A 267 25.25 11.20 42.24
CA THR A 267 24.22 10.17 42.55
C THR A 267 24.32 8.97 41.60
N VAL A 268 25.56 8.46 41.49
CA VAL A 268 26.05 7.38 40.61
C VAL A 268 25.49 6.00 41.01
N GLY A 269 24.17 5.88 41.02
CA GLY A 269 23.45 4.61 41.09
C GLY A 269 22.61 4.33 39.85
N ASP A 270 22.14 5.38 39.15
CA ASP A 270 21.20 5.21 38.03
C ASP A 270 21.59 6.04 36.80
N MET A 271 22.78 5.76 36.26
CA MET A 271 23.29 6.29 34.98
C MET A 271 22.44 5.90 33.75
N ASN A 272 21.30 5.21 33.94
CA ASN A 272 20.41 4.78 32.86
C ASN A 272 19.68 5.94 32.17
N PHE A 273 19.60 7.13 32.77
CA PHE A 273 18.84 8.26 32.19
C PHE A 273 19.40 8.76 30.84
N TYR A 274 20.72 8.94 30.74
CA TYR A 274 21.38 9.42 29.52
C TYR A 274 21.46 8.35 28.41
N LYS A 275 21.31 7.08 28.80
CA LYS A 275 21.16 5.90 27.94
C LYS A 275 19.97 6.02 26.98
N TYR A 276 18.95 6.79 27.37
CA TYR A 276 17.73 7.03 26.59
C TYR A 276 17.76 8.32 25.77
N MET A 277 18.43 9.38 26.23
CA MET A 277 18.47 10.68 25.54
C MET A 277 19.30 10.66 24.25
N GLY A 278 20.36 9.84 24.20
CA GLY A 278 21.15 9.59 23.00
C GLY A 278 20.57 8.49 22.10
N GLY A 279 19.27 8.17 22.25
CA GLY A 279 18.59 7.02 21.68
C GLY A 279 18.98 6.79 20.22
N TYR A 280 19.85 5.80 20.02
CA TYR A 280 20.32 5.35 18.72
C TYR A 280 19.18 5.20 17.70
N SER A 281 18.02 4.68 18.14
CA SER A 281 16.81 4.60 17.34
C SER A 281 16.44 5.93 16.66
N TYR A 282 16.51 7.08 17.35
CA TYR A 282 16.22 8.38 16.74
C TYR A 282 17.25 8.79 15.70
N VAL A 283 18.54 8.63 16.04
CA VAL A 283 19.64 9.00 15.16
C VAL A 283 19.63 8.15 13.89
N ALA A 284 19.40 6.84 14.05
CA ALA A 284 19.22 5.89 12.96
C ALA A 284 17.99 6.20 12.10
N GLN A 285 16.82 6.34 12.72
CA GLN A 285 15.56 6.66 12.04
C GLN A 285 15.59 8.06 11.37
N SER A 286 16.44 8.98 11.84
CA SER A 286 16.63 10.30 11.21
C SER A 286 17.70 10.32 10.12
N GLY A 287 18.40 9.20 9.87
CA GLY A 287 19.50 9.11 8.92
C GLY A 287 20.77 9.85 9.36
N LEU A 288 20.95 10.07 10.66
CA LEU A 288 22.04 10.87 11.23
C LEU A 288 23.20 10.04 11.75
N MET A 289 23.29 8.78 11.33
CA MET A 289 24.29 7.82 11.80
C MET A 289 25.75 8.27 11.58
N LEU A 290 26.04 9.03 10.53
CA LEU A 290 27.37 9.61 10.27
C LEU A 290 27.57 11.00 10.92
N ASP A 291 26.48 11.64 11.35
CA ASP A 291 26.43 13.05 11.76
C ASP A 291 26.01 13.25 13.22
N SER A 292 25.94 12.16 13.98
CA SER A 292 25.33 12.12 15.31
C SER A 292 26.08 12.97 16.34
N THR A 293 27.41 12.97 16.29
CA THR A 293 28.25 13.83 17.12
C THR A 293 27.96 15.31 16.88
N TYR A 294 27.81 15.74 15.62
CA TYR A 294 27.47 17.11 15.31
C TYR A 294 26.06 17.45 15.80
N PHE A 295 25.08 16.58 15.53
CA PHE A 295 23.71 16.73 15.99
C PHE A 295 23.59 16.89 17.52
N LEU A 296 24.24 16.01 18.28
CA LEU A 296 24.20 16.03 19.75
C LEU A 296 24.93 17.24 20.35
N ASN A 297 26.09 17.62 19.79
CA ASN A 297 26.87 18.77 20.27
C ASN A 297 26.35 20.13 19.79
N ASN A 298 25.30 20.18 18.97
CA ASN A 298 24.72 21.45 18.52
C ASN A 298 23.22 21.57 18.83
N SER A 299 22.63 20.52 19.42
CA SER A 299 21.27 20.58 19.94
C SER A 299 21.26 21.24 21.32
N VAL A 300 20.39 22.24 21.50
CA VAL A 300 20.36 23.08 22.71
C VAL A 300 20.16 22.25 23.97
N SER A 301 19.23 21.29 23.94
CA SER A 301 18.93 20.45 25.12
C SER A 301 20.03 19.46 25.48
N THR A 302 20.72 18.85 24.50
CA THR A 302 21.76 17.84 24.77
C THR A 302 23.12 18.47 25.05
N ASN A 303 23.45 19.56 24.35
CA ASN A 303 24.75 20.21 24.43
C ASN A 303 24.91 21.18 25.61
N LYS A 304 23.84 21.46 26.37
CA LYS A 304 23.84 22.44 27.48
C LYS A 304 24.96 22.14 28.49
N ASN A 305 25.06 20.88 28.91
CA ASN A 305 25.94 20.45 30.00
C ASN A 305 27.04 19.47 29.58
N PHE A 306 26.91 18.85 28.40
CA PHE A 306 27.81 17.79 27.96
C PHE A 306 28.34 18.04 26.56
N SER A 307 29.52 17.51 26.28
CA SER A 307 29.99 17.24 24.93
C SER A 307 30.04 15.73 24.69
N TYR A 308 29.79 15.35 23.45
CA TYR A 308 29.70 13.98 22.99
C TYR A 308 30.81 13.72 21.99
N GLU A 309 31.47 12.58 22.10
CA GLU A 309 32.46 12.10 21.14
C GLU A 309 32.11 10.64 20.84
N ILE A 310 31.94 10.31 19.57
CA ILE A 310 31.62 8.93 19.17
C ILE A 310 32.85 8.03 19.32
N SER A 311 32.62 6.78 19.71
CA SER A 311 33.67 5.78 19.90
C SER A 311 34.50 5.59 18.63
N PRO A 312 35.84 5.50 18.73
CA PRO A 312 36.70 5.14 17.59
C PRO A 312 36.34 3.79 16.97
N ASN A 313 35.71 2.87 17.72
CA ASN A 313 35.31 1.56 17.22
C ASN A 313 34.20 1.65 16.18
N TYR A 314 33.30 2.62 16.29
CA TYR A 314 32.24 2.82 15.29
C TYR A 314 32.82 3.04 13.89
N SER A 315 33.92 3.79 13.77
CA SER A 315 34.57 4.00 12.48
C SER A 315 35.07 2.72 11.81
N LYS A 316 35.29 1.64 12.59
CA LYS A 316 35.73 0.32 12.09
C LYS A 316 34.56 -0.60 11.77
N ASN A 317 33.36 -0.28 12.24
CA ASN A 317 32.17 -1.11 12.06
C ASN A 317 31.77 -1.20 10.57
N LYS A 318 31.31 -2.38 10.13
CA LYS A 318 30.90 -2.62 8.73
C LYS A 318 29.74 -1.72 8.29
N ILE A 319 28.82 -1.38 9.20
CA ILE A 319 27.71 -0.47 8.92
C ILE A 319 28.24 0.94 8.64
N TYR A 320 29.13 1.47 9.49
CA TYR A 320 29.77 2.77 9.24
C TYR A 320 30.52 2.78 7.91
N GLN A 321 31.33 1.75 7.66
CA GLN A 321 32.11 1.63 6.43
C GLN A 321 31.20 1.54 5.20
N PHE A 322 30.07 0.85 5.29
CA PHE A 322 29.07 0.84 4.22
C PHE A 322 28.50 2.24 3.99
N LEU A 323 28.07 2.94 5.04
CA LEU A 323 27.49 4.27 4.95
C LEU A 323 28.45 5.28 4.30
N ILE A 324 29.72 5.31 4.72
CA ILE A 324 30.70 6.27 4.22
C ILE A 324 31.16 5.94 2.79
N ASN A 325 31.35 4.65 2.45
CA ASN A 325 31.87 4.24 1.13
C ASN A 325 30.79 4.24 0.04
N THR A 326 29.52 4.30 0.41
CA THR A 326 28.41 4.33 -0.54
C THR A 326 27.80 5.72 -0.73
N LEU A 327 28.38 6.77 -0.14
CA LEU A 327 27.91 8.14 -0.32
C LEU A 327 27.81 8.50 -1.80
N TYR A 328 26.64 8.99 -2.20
CA TYR A 328 26.49 9.56 -3.53
C TYR A 328 27.19 10.92 -3.58
N PRO A 329 28.13 11.09 -4.52
CA PRO A 329 28.82 12.36 -4.70
C PRO A 329 27.84 13.36 -5.30
N SER A 330 27.29 14.23 -4.45
CA SER A 330 26.44 15.33 -4.89
C SER A 330 27.19 16.64 -4.76
N ASP A 331 27.26 17.39 -5.87
CA ASP A 331 27.77 18.76 -5.93
C ASP A 331 26.74 19.79 -5.43
N ASN A 332 25.54 19.33 -5.05
CA ASN A 332 24.40 20.19 -4.80
C ASN A 332 24.57 20.96 -3.47
N LYS A 333 25.02 22.20 -3.57
CA LYS A 333 25.14 23.12 -2.43
C LYS A 333 23.83 23.87 -2.23
N ASN A 334 23.17 23.64 -1.10
CA ASN A 334 22.07 24.44 -0.51
C ASN A 334 20.67 24.32 -1.17
N HIS A 335 20.08 23.12 -1.19
CA HIS A 335 18.67 22.91 -1.58
C HIS A 335 17.83 22.24 -0.46
N TYR A 336 17.95 22.75 0.77
CA TYR A 336 17.23 22.19 1.93
C TYR A 336 15.71 22.12 1.71
N GLU A 337 15.15 23.12 1.03
CA GLU A 337 13.73 23.24 0.73
C GLU A 337 13.18 22.11 -0.16
N ASP A 338 14.04 21.43 -0.93
CA ASP A 338 13.67 20.32 -1.79
C ASP A 338 13.73 18.95 -1.06
N THR A 339 14.08 18.94 0.24
CA THR A 339 14.27 17.72 1.02
C THR A 339 13.02 17.29 1.78
N PHE A 340 12.95 15.98 2.10
CA PHE A 340 11.90 15.43 2.95
C PHE A 340 11.86 16.08 4.34
N TYR A 341 13.02 16.50 4.87
CA TYR A 341 13.16 17.04 6.22
C TYR A 341 12.67 18.48 6.36
N TYR A 342 12.54 19.22 5.26
CA TYR A 342 11.85 20.50 5.21
C TYR A 342 10.34 20.31 5.13
N GLN A 343 9.89 19.61 4.08
CA GLN A 343 8.50 19.29 3.85
C GLN A 343 8.39 18.10 2.91
N TRP A 344 7.49 17.17 3.22
CA TRP A 344 7.18 16.07 2.32
C TRP A 344 6.63 16.58 0.98
N SER A 345 7.18 16.05 -0.12
CA SER A 345 6.71 16.26 -1.49
C SER A 345 7.08 15.08 -2.39
N ALA A 346 6.34 14.94 -3.50
CA ALA A 346 6.65 13.95 -4.55
C ALA A 346 8.08 14.10 -5.12
N LYS A 347 8.64 15.31 -5.09
CA LYS A 347 9.99 15.60 -5.57
C LYS A 347 11.07 14.94 -4.71
N ASN A 348 10.79 14.67 -3.42
CA ASN A 348 11.75 13.97 -2.56
C ASN A 348 12.02 12.52 -3.02
N LEU A 349 11.15 11.95 -3.87
CA LEU A 349 11.36 10.66 -4.52
C LEU A 349 12.14 10.80 -5.84
N LYS A 350 11.71 11.76 -6.69
CA LYS A 350 12.21 11.98 -8.04
C LYS A 350 12.73 13.42 -8.18
N GLY A 351 14.05 13.58 -8.26
CA GLY A 351 14.71 14.87 -8.42
C GLY A 351 16.22 14.75 -8.20
N PRO A 352 17.00 15.80 -8.53
CA PRO A 352 18.45 15.76 -8.38
C PRO A 352 18.87 15.45 -6.94
N SER A 353 19.71 14.43 -6.77
CA SER A 353 20.22 13.95 -5.48
C SER A 353 19.15 13.39 -4.53
N GLN A 354 17.94 13.09 -5.02
CA GLN A 354 16.83 12.56 -4.21
C GLN A 354 16.90 11.03 -4.13
N LEU A 355 15.92 10.40 -3.45
CA LEU A 355 15.94 8.97 -3.10
C LEU A 355 16.23 8.04 -4.30
N ASN A 356 15.64 8.33 -5.47
CA ASN A 356 15.86 7.52 -6.67
C ASN A 356 17.27 7.66 -7.24
N ASP A 357 17.87 8.85 -7.21
CA ASP A 357 19.23 9.06 -7.71
C ASP A 357 20.24 8.27 -6.86
N TYR A 358 20.07 8.30 -5.54
CA TYR A 358 20.87 7.49 -4.62
C TYR A 358 20.67 5.98 -4.87
N SER A 359 19.43 5.56 -5.04
CA SER A 359 19.10 4.16 -5.35
C SER A 359 19.78 3.71 -6.65
N MET A 360 19.77 4.54 -7.69
CA MET A 360 20.44 4.25 -8.96
C MET A 360 21.96 4.25 -8.83
N TRP A 361 22.52 5.17 -8.02
CA TRP A 361 23.96 5.21 -7.73
C TRP A 361 24.47 3.91 -7.12
N LEU A 362 23.74 3.31 -6.18
CA LEU A 362 24.10 2.02 -5.57
C LEU A 362 24.21 0.87 -6.60
N LEU A 363 23.60 1.01 -7.78
CA LEU A 363 23.63 0.02 -8.86
C LEU A 363 24.78 0.22 -9.86
N ASN A 364 25.57 1.29 -9.70
CA ASN A 364 26.73 1.58 -10.54
C ASN A 364 27.91 0.70 -10.15
N ASP A 365 28.73 0.32 -11.14
CA ASP A 365 29.84 -0.62 -10.94
C ASP A 365 30.85 -0.14 -9.89
N GLU A 366 31.05 1.19 -9.78
CA GLU A 366 31.90 1.79 -8.75
C GLU A 366 31.34 1.54 -7.34
N ALA A 367 30.05 1.82 -7.11
CA ALA A 367 29.41 1.58 -5.83
C ALA A 367 29.40 0.08 -5.50
N ILE A 368 29.10 -0.77 -6.48
CA ILE A 368 29.14 -2.24 -6.33
C ILE A 368 30.53 -2.72 -5.90
N ALA A 369 31.60 -2.21 -6.52
CA ALA A 369 32.96 -2.55 -6.14
C ALA A 369 33.29 -2.13 -4.70
N LYS A 370 32.88 -0.92 -4.29
CA LYS A 370 33.03 -0.42 -2.91
C LYS A 370 32.25 -1.28 -1.91
N ILE A 371 31.00 -1.62 -2.21
CA ILE A 371 30.14 -2.47 -1.36
C ILE A 371 30.74 -3.86 -1.21
N LYS A 372 31.15 -4.48 -2.32
CA LYS A 372 31.76 -5.81 -2.34
C LYS A 372 33.01 -5.87 -1.47
N THR A 373 33.87 -4.87 -1.60
CA THR A 373 35.11 -4.76 -0.81
C THR A 373 34.81 -4.50 0.66
N THR A 374 33.91 -3.57 0.95
CA THR A 374 33.54 -3.15 2.33
C THR A 374 32.92 -4.29 3.13
N LEU A 375 32.00 -5.03 2.52
CA LEU A 375 31.30 -6.13 3.18
C LEU A 375 32.01 -7.48 3.04
N ASN A 376 33.09 -7.54 2.25
CA ASN A 376 33.84 -8.75 1.91
C ASN A 376 32.93 -9.84 1.31
N LEU A 377 32.20 -9.49 0.24
CA LEU A 377 31.19 -10.36 -0.35
C LEU A 377 31.78 -11.35 -1.37
N ASN A 378 31.50 -12.63 -1.18
CA ASN A 378 31.90 -13.74 -2.06
C ASN A 378 30.85 -14.06 -3.14
N ILE A 379 30.17 -13.04 -3.67
CA ILE A 379 29.17 -13.17 -4.74
C ILE A 379 29.54 -12.33 -5.97
N SER A 380 28.91 -12.62 -7.11
CA SER A 380 29.19 -11.89 -8.34
C SER A 380 28.67 -10.45 -8.27
N ASN A 381 29.28 -9.53 -9.02
CA ASN A 381 28.79 -8.14 -9.07
C ASN A 381 27.35 -8.07 -9.63
N GLY A 382 26.98 -9.00 -10.52
CA GLY A 382 25.62 -9.12 -11.05
C GLY A 382 24.61 -9.49 -9.97
N ASP A 383 24.97 -10.40 -9.06
CA ASP A 383 24.11 -10.80 -7.96
C ASP A 383 23.94 -9.68 -6.93
N ILE A 384 25.02 -8.94 -6.61
CA ILE A 384 24.96 -7.74 -5.76
C ILE A 384 24.02 -6.70 -6.37
N LYS A 385 24.16 -6.44 -7.68
CA LYS A 385 23.32 -5.47 -8.39
C LYS A 385 21.84 -5.88 -8.39
N LYS A 386 21.55 -7.17 -8.56
CA LYS A 386 20.19 -7.71 -8.48
C LYS A 386 19.60 -7.55 -7.08
N GLU A 387 20.37 -7.89 -6.05
CA GLU A 387 19.95 -7.78 -4.65
C GLU A 387 19.70 -6.31 -4.26
N LEU A 388 20.60 -5.40 -4.62
CA LEU A 388 20.42 -3.96 -4.37
C LEU A 388 19.23 -3.39 -5.15
N TYR A 389 18.99 -3.87 -6.37
CA TYR A 389 17.79 -3.47 -7.12
C TYR A 389 16.52 -3.87 -6.35
N GLN A 390 16.47 -5.10 -5.81
CA GLN A 390 15.35 -5.57 -4.98
C GLN A 390 15.23 -4.76 -3.68
N LEU A 391 16.33 -4.49 -2.98
CA LEU A 391 16.35 -3.66 -1.78
C LEU A 391 15.82 -2.24 -2.05
N ASN A 392 16.25 -1.63 -3.15
CA ASN A 392 15.79 -0.29 -3.56
C ASN A 392 14.28 -0.27 -3.80
N GLN A 393 13.72 -1.32 -4.42
CA GLN A 393 12.27 -1.44 -4.57
C GLN A 393 11.55 -1.55 -3.22
N ILE A 394 12.11 -2.25 -2.24
CA ILE A 394 11.56 -2.35 -0.87
C ILE A 394 11.57 -0.98 -0.19
N ILE A 395 12.68 -0.25 -0.26
CA ILE A 395 12.84 1.07 0.36
C ILE A 395 11.91 2.11 -0.26
N ILE A 396 11.84 2.16 -1.60
CA ILE A 396 10.91 3.05 -2.31
C ILE A 396 9.47 2.73 -1.91
N ARG A 397 9.12 1.45 -1.81
CA ARG A 397 7.79 1.01 -1.40
C ARG A 397 7.46 1.41 0.05
N ASP A 398 8.37 1.21 1.00
CA ASP A 398 8.14 1.63 2.38
C ASP A 398 8.03 3.15 2.52
N PHE A 399 8.81 3.90 1.74
CA PHE A 399 8.66 5.35 1.67
C PHE A 399 7.25 5.74 1.23
N ILE A 400 6.76 5.13 0.15
CA ILE A 400 5.46 5.45 -0.45
C ILE A 400 4.27 5.00 0.43
N TYR A 401 4.36 3.85 1.08
CA TYR A 401 3.23 3.32 1.86
C TYR A 401 3.24 3.72 3.32
N THR A 402 4.41 4.05 3.86
CA THR A 402 4.54 4.37 5.28
C THR A 402 4.92 5.84 5.48
N TRP A 403 6.06 6.26 4.96
CA TRP A 403 6.62 7.58 5.25
C TRP A 403 5.80 8.73 4.67
N SER A 404 5.28 8.59 3.45
CA SER A 404 4.47 9.64 2.83
C SER A 404 3.05 9.75 3.36
N ARG A 405 2.51 8.70 3.99
CA ARG A 405 1.12 8.72 4.51
C ARG A 405 1.05 9.30 5.92
N SER A 406 2.09 9.06 6.71
CA SER A 406 2.20 9.56 8.08
C SER A 406 3.49 10.35 8.29
N PRO A 407 3.81 11.38 7.48
CA PRO A 407 5.05 12.13 7.64
C PRO A 407 5.13 12.72 9.06
N GLN A 408 3.98 13.14 9.59
CA GLN A 408 3.84 13.66 10.93
C GLN A 408 4.23 12.64 12.01
N GLU A 409 4.03 11.32 11.84
CA GLU A 409 4.55 10.33 12.81
C GLU A 409 6.08 10.34 12.89
N TYR A 410 6.77 10.65 11.79
CA TYR A 410 8.22 10.75 11.78
C TYR A 410 8.71 12.11 12.29
N PHE A 411 7.99 13.20 11.98
CA PHE A 411 8.22 14.50 12.60
C PHE A 411 7.86 14.53 14.09
N ASP A 412 6.89 13.73 14.52
CA ASP A 412 6.39 13.62 15.90
C ASP A 412 7.08 12.49 16.67
N SER A 413 7.77 11.56 16.02
CA SER A 413 8.75 10.69 16.69
C SER A 413 9.87 11.51 17.35
N ARG A 414 10.10 12.75 16.88
CA ARG A 414 10.89 13.78 17.58
C ARG A 414 10.30 14.13 18.96
N PHE A 415 8.98 14.01 19.13
CA PHE A 415 8.25 14.18 20.40
C PHE A 415 8.01 12.86 21.14
N TYR A 416 7.92 11.72 20.45
CA TYR A 416 7.60 10.41 21.06
C TYR A 416 8.68 9.89 22.02
N LEU A 417 9.95 10.19 21.77
CA LEU A 417 11.03 9.95 22.74
C LEU A 417 10.87 10.77 24.03
N ALA A 418 10.23 11.95 23.96
CA ALA A 418 9.85 12.72 25.14
C ALA A 418 8.59 12.17 25.83
N ASP A 419 7.69 11.51 25.09
CA ASP A 419 6.42 10.97 25.63
C ASP A 419 6.59 9.64 26.36
N LYS A 420 7.42 8.73 25.82
CA LYS A 420 7.80 7.47 26.50
C LYS A 420 8.64 7.73 27.77
N TRP A 421 9.34 8.86 27.79
CA TRP A 421 10.12 9.36 28.92
C TRP A 421 9.23 9.81 30.10
N GLU A 422 8.08 10.42 29.81
CA GLU A 422 7.10 10.86 30.80
C GLU A 422 6.36 9.65 31.44
N HIS A 423 6.01 8.64 30.64
CA HIS A 423 5.30 7.46 31.16
C HIS A 423 6.15 6.53 32.04
N ASN A 424 7.45 6.41 31.77
CA ASN A 424 8.33 5.59 32.61
C ASN A 424 8.85 6.32 33.86
N SER A 425 8.83 7.67 33.88
CA SER A 425 9.23 8.45 35.06
C SER A 425 8.06 8.80 35.99
N VAL A 426 6.82 8.78 35.50
CA VAL A 426 5.63 9.22 36.25
C VAL A 426 4.60 8.09 36.42
N ASN A 427 5.00 6.99 37.05
CA ASN A 427 4.03 6.13 37.76
C ASN A 427 3.62 6.72 39.14
N GLY A 428 4.04 7.95 39.43
CA GLY A 428 3.65 8.70 40.62
C GLY A 428 3.17 10.10 40.28
N SER A 429 1.89 10.23 39.92
CA SER A 429 1.05 11.38 40.33
C SER A 429 1.50 12.81 39.99
N TRP A 430 1.82 13.15 38.73
CA TRP A 430 1.81 14.54 38.28
C TRP A 430 1.07 14.66 36.94
N GLY A 431 -0.05 15.39 36.94
CA GLY A 431 -0.94 15.51 35.79
C GLY A 431 -0.45 16.54 34.77
N ARG A 432 -0.51 16.17 33.48
CA ARG A 432 -0.80 17.01 32.28
C ARG A 432 -0.27 18.46 32.19
N GLN A 433 0.76 18.86 32.93
CA GLN A 433 1.38 20.18 32.79
C GLN A 433 2.75 20.05 32.11
N GLY A 434 2.75 20.36 30.81
CA GLY A 434 3.95 20.68 30.03
C GLY A 434 4.84 19.49 29.71
N LYS A 435 4.52 18.75 28.65
CA LYS A 435 5.45 17.77 28.06
C LYS A 435 6.80 18.48 27.80
N PRO A 436 7.89 18.05 28.43
CA PRO A 436 9.21 18.65 28.20
C PRO A 436 9.64 18.45 26.74
N LYS A 437 9.88 19.56 26.03
CA LYS A 437 10.29 19.55 24.63
C LYS A 437 11.81 19.59 24.52
N LEU A 438 12.41 18.64 23.81
CA LEU A 438 13.82 18.73 23.43
C LEU A 438 13.99 19.82 22.36
N ASN A 439 14.78 20.83 22.69
CA ASN A 439 15.21 21.87 21.77
C ASN A 439 16.41 21.33 20.98
N LEU A 440 16.12 20.73 19.84
CA LEU A 440 17.13 20.17 18.92
C LEU A 440 17.74 21.28 18.03
N ILE A 441 18.88 20.98 17.41
CA ILE A 441 19.49 21.84 16.40
C ILE A 441 18.48 22.14 15.28
N ASN A 442 18.56 23.34 14.70
CA ASN A 442 17.79 23.68 13.51
C ASN A 442 18.10 22.71 12.36
N GLU A 443 17.07 22.17 11.74
CA GLU A 443 17.20 21.18 10.66
C GLU A 443 17.95 21.72 9.44
N ARG A 444 17.82 23.01 9.12
CA ARG A 444 18.58 23.67 8.05
C ARG A 444 20.07 23.72 8.35
N ASP A 445 20.43 24.04 9.59
CA ASP A 445 21.84 24.08 10.03
C ASP A 445 22.43 22.67 10.07
N LEU A 446 21.64 21.69 10.51
CA LEU A 446 22.00 20.27 10.43
C LEU A 446 22.26 19.85 8.99
N TYR A 447 21.32 20.13 8.07
CA TYR A 447 21.46 19.81 6.65
C TYR A 447 22.71 20.42 6.01
N ASN A 448 23.02 21.68 6.32
CA ASN A 448 24.17 22.37 5.74
C ASN A 448 25.51 21.73 6.16
N LYS A 449 25.58 21.15 7.36
CA LYS A 449 26.79 20.58 7.95
C LYS A 449 26.87 19.06 7.91
N ALA A 450 25.75 18.37 7.70
CA ALA A 450 25.70 16.91 7.63
C ALA A 450 26.48 16.37 6.42
N LEU A 451 27.12 15.22 6.61
CA LEU A 451 27.72 14.39 5.57
C LEU A 451 26.62 13.73 4.72
N LEU A 452 25.59 13.19 5.37
CA LEU A 452 24.43 12.62 4.67
C LEU A 452 23.41 13.71 4.35
N LYS A 453 23.18 13.93 3.05
CA LYS A 453 22.21 14.90 2.53
C LYS A 453 21.17 14.23 1.65
N ASP A 454 20.06 14.93 1.45
CA ASP A 454 19.01 14.61 0.46
C ASP A 454 18.60 13.12 0.47
N GLY A 455 18.69 12.46 -0.70
CA GLY A 455 18.36 11.06 -0.91
C GLY A 455 19.21 10.10 -0.10
N ASN A 456 20.49 10.40 0.18
CA ASN A 456 21.36 9.53 0.97
C ASN A 456 20.81 9.40 2.40
N ARG A 457 20.52 10.56 3.01
CA ARG A 457 20.01 10.62 4.39
C ARG A 457 18.66 9.93 4.51
N LEU A 458 17.76 10.20 3.55
CA LEU A 458 16.43 9.61 3.51
C LEU A 458 16.48 8.09 3.30
N TYR A 459 17.32 7.60 2.38
CA TYR A 459 17.49 6.16 2.16
C TYR A 459 17.93 5.45 3.43
N MET A 460 18.93 5.99 4.13
CA MET A 460 19.45 5.40 5.36
C MET A 460 18.43 5.44 6.49
N ALA A 461 17.71 6.56 6.63
CA ALA A 461 16.60 6.67 7.58
C ALA A 461 15.55 5.56 7.37
N ILE A 462 15.09 5.36 6.13
CA ILE A 462 14.10 4.33 5.78
C ILE A 462 14.67 2.93 6.03
N PHE A 463 15.88 2.66 5.55
CA PHE A 463 16.50 1.33 5.67
C PHE A 463 16.71 0.91 7.13
N PHE A 464 17.23 1.80 7.97
CA PHE A 464 17.43 1.50 9.39
C PHE A 464 16.11 1.34 10.13
N THR A 465 15.09 2.13 9.77
CA THR A 465 13.73 1.98 10.32
C THR A 465 13.11 0.64 9.92
N LEU A 466 13.34 0.18 8.68
CA LEU A 466 12.88 -1.12 8.22
C LEU A 466 13.52 -2.27 9.00
N ILE A 467 14.84 -2.19 9.22
CA ILE A 467 15.57 -3.18 10.02
C ILE A 467 15.08 -3.17 11.46
N ASP A 468 15.00 -1.99 12.08
CA ASP A 468 14.48 -1.82 13.43
C ASP A 468 13.08 -2.44 13.56
N ARG A 469 12.14 -2.09 12.67
CA ARG A 469 10.79 -2.67 12.67
C ARG A 469 10.79 -4.18 12.49
N TYR A 470 11.64 -4.71 11.60
CA TYR A 470 11.72 -6.14 11.36
C TYR A 470 12.25 -6.88 12.59
N LEU A 471 13.33 -6.40 13.21
CA LEU A 471 13.91 -6.99 14.42
C LEU A 471 12.96 -6.83 15.63
N ASN A 472 12.22 -5.72 15.70
CA ASN A 472 11.17 -5.49 16.71
C ASN A 472 9.90 -6.34 16.49
N TYR A 473 9.73 -6.95 15.32
CA TYR A 473 8.47 -7.55 14.95
C TYR A 473 8.21 -8.80 15.81
N ASN A 474 7.22 -8.70 16.71
CA ASN A 474 6.84 -9.74 17.67
C ASN A 474 7.92 -10.12 18.70
N MET A 475 8.69 -9.14 19.19
CA MET A 475 9.80 -9.40 20.12
C MET A 475 9.45 -10.03 21.46
N GLU A 476 8.23 -9.89 21.97
CA GLU A 476 7.87 -10.48 23.26
C GLU A 476 6.87 -11.61 23.07
N LYS A 477 7.07 -12.69 23.82
CA LYS A 477 6.17 -13.86 23.84
C LYS A 477 4.71 -13.48 24.11
N MET A 478 4.47 -12.40 24.86
CA MET A 478 3.14 -11.85 25.11
C MET A 478 2.54 -11.21 23.85
N TYR A 479 3.29 -10.35 23.14
CA TYR A 479 2.87 -9.77 21.86
C TYR A 479 2.65 -10.83 20.77
N VAL A 480 3.45 -11.89 20.78
CA VAL A 480 3.31 -13.06 19.90
C VAL A 480 1.98 -13.76 20.14
N SER A 481 1.64 -14.05 21.40
CA SER A 481 0.34 -14.64 21.72
C SER A 481 -0.82 -13.75 21.26
N SER A 482 -0.73 -12.43 21.50
CA SER A 482 -1.78 -11.50 21.06
C SER A 482 -1.86 -11.36 19.54
N ASN A 483 -0.74 -11.35 18.81
CA ASN A 483 -0.74 -11.21 17.35
C ASN A 483 -1.12 -12.51 16.64
N LYS A 484 -0.74 -13.69 17.17
CA LYS A 484 -1.27 -14.99 16.69
C LYS A 484 -2.77 -15.06 16.82
N GLU A 485 -3.24 -14.69 18.00
CA GLU A 485 -4.64 -14.77 18.37
C GLU A 485 -5.46 -13.75 17.58
N ARG A 486 -4.88 -12.59 17.27
CA ARG A 486 -5.57 -11.56 16.49
C ARG A 486 -5.63 -11.84 14.99
N THR A 487 -4.56 -12.32 14.34
CA THR A 487 -4.55 -12.37 12.87
C THR A 487 -4.70 -13.77 12.31
N GLU A 488 -3.91 -14.74 12.81
CA GLU A 488 -3.98 -16.13 12.34
C GLU A 488 -5.29 -16.78 12.77
N THR A 489 -5.67 -16.64 14.04
CA THR A 489 -6.88 -17.28 14.58
C THR A 489 -8.13 -16.73 13.92
N LYS A 490 -8.20 -15.41 13.67
CA LYS A 490 -9.31 -14.80 12.90
C LYS A 490 -9.35 -15.33 11.47
N TYR A 491 -8.20 -15.43 10.79
CA TYR A 491 -8.14 -15.98 9.44
C TYR A 491 -8.66 -17.42 9.40
N TYR A 492 -8.19 -18.29 10.30
CA TYR A 492 -8.63 -19.68 10.36
C TYR A 492 -10.08 -19.82 10.81
N ALA A 493 -10.59 -18.95 11.69
CA ALA A 493 -12.00 -18.94 12.10
C ALA A 493 -12.94 -18.53 10.97
N VAL A 494 -12.55 -17.56 10.13
CA VAL A 494 -13.31 -17.21 8.92
C VAL A 494 -13.23 -18.34 7.90
N LYS A 495 -12.02 -18.89 7.69
CA LYS A 495 -11.80 -20.00 6.76
C LYS A 495 -12.55 -21.27 7.15
N SER A 496 -12.70 -21.57 8.44
CA SER A 496 -13.49 -22.73 8.90
C SER A 496 -15.00 -22.56 8.66
N HIS A 497 -15.46 -21.34 8.37
CA HIS A 497 -16.83 -21.02 7.98
C HIS A 497 -16.90 -20.47 6.54
N ASP A 498 -15.94 -20.87 5.70
CA ASP A 498 -15.77 -20.37 4.33
C ASP A 498 -17.07 -20.42 3.52
N LEU A 499 -17.86 -21.49 3.61
CA LEU A 499 -19.14 -21.61 2.92
C LEU A 499 -20.16 -20.56 3.36
N LYS A 500 -20.22 -20.24 4.66
CA LYS A 500 -21.13 -19.20 5.17
C LYS A 500 -20.65 -17.82 4.70
N TYR A 501 -19.34 -17.58 4.67
CA TYR A 501 -18.75 -16.34 4.16
C TYR A 501 -18.95 -16.21 2.64
N LEU A 502 -18.59 -17.23 1.86
CA LEU A 502 -18.80 -17.35 0.41
C LEU A 502 -20.28 -17.19 0.04
N LYS A 503 -21.21 -17.63 0.88
CA LYS A 503 -22.64 -17.41 0.67
C LYS A 503 -22.99 -15.92 0.60
N TYR A 504 -22.45 -15.05 1.46
CA TYR A 504 -22.70 -13.60 1.39
C TYR A 504 -22.28 -12.98 0.06
N PHE A 505 -21.20 -13.53 -0.49
CA PHE A 505 -20.65 -13.20 -1.78
C PHE A 505 -21.59 -13.68 -2.89
N ILE A 506 -21.99 -14.96 -2.88
CA ILE A 506 -22.85 -15.59 -3.91
C ILE A 506 -24.28 -15.01 -3.91
N GLU A 507 -24.84 -14.69 -2.75
CA GLU A 507 -26.21 -14.18 -2.62
C GLU A 507 -26.39 -12.78 -3.22
N ASN A 508 -25.31 -12.02 -3.39
CA ASN A 508 -25.36 -10.68 -3.96
C ASN A 508 -24.43 -10.53 -5.18
N PRO A 509 -24.91 -10.88 -6.39
CA PRO A 509 -24.13 -10.72 -7.61
C PRO A 509 -23.81 -9.27 -7.96
N PHE A 510 -24.41 -8.27 -7.30
CA PHE A 510 -24.08 -6.86 -7.49
C PHE A 510 -22.82 -6.47 -6.69
N TYR A 511 -22.62 -7.11 -5.53
CA TYR A 511 -21.43 -6.96 -4.70
C TYR A 511 -20.16 -7.49 -5.38
N PHE A 512 -20.31 -8.56 -6.16
CA PHE A 512 -19.21 -9.21 -6.86
C PHE A 512 -18.44 -8.32 -7.82
N HIS A 513 -19.12 -7.45 -8.58
CA HIS A 513 -18.42 -6.57 -9.53
C HIS A 513 -17.46 -5.65 -8.79
N GLN A 514 -17.87 -5.14 -7.63
CA GLN A 514 -17.06 -4.22 -6.84
C GLN A 514 -15.90 -4.93 -6.16
N TYR A 515 -16.14 -6.13 -5.62
CA TYR A 515 -15.07 -6.97 -5.09
C TYR A 515 -14.03 -7.29 -6.17
N LEU A 516 -14.47 -7.71 -7.35
CA LEU A 516 -13.57 -7.99 -8.47
C LEU A 516 -12.87 -6.71 -8.95
N LEU A 517 -13.54 -5.55 -9.02
CA LEU A 517 -12.93 -4.28 -9.40
C LEU A 517 -11.72 -3.95 -8.51
N MET A 518 -11.78 -4.37 -7.25
CA MET A 518 -10.73 -4.14 -6.27
C MET A 518 -9.66 -5.24 -6.26
N TYR A 519 -10.07 -6.50 -6.37
CA TYR A 519 -9.18 -7.63 -6.08
C TYR A 519 -8.92 -8.55 -7.27
N LEU A 520 -9.40 -8.26 -8.48
CA LEU A 520 -9.34 -9.20 -9.62
C LEU A 520 -7.96 -9.83 -9.82
N ASN A 521 -6.89 -9.04 -9.72
CA ASN A 521 -5.52 -9.53 -9.92
C ASN A 521 -5.11 -10.50 -8.81
N PRO A 522 -4.96 -11.82 -9.08
CA PRO A 522 -4.53 -12.79 -8.07
C PRO A 522 -3.08 -12.58 -7.62
N ASN A 523 -2.27 -11.92 -8.43
CA ASN A 523 -0.85 -11.64 -8.18
C ASN A 523 -0.63 -10.26 -7.54
N MET A 524 -1.69 -9.62 -7.04
CA MET A 524 -1.57 -8.35 -6.32
C MET A 524 -0.69 -8.53 -5.07
N GLY A 525 0.32 -7.69 -4.88
CA GLY A 525 1.14 -7.68 -3.67
C GLY A 525 0.31 -7.31 -2.43
N PHE A 526 0.72 -7.75 -1.24
CA PHE A 526 -0.07 -7.55 -0.02
C PHE A 526 -0.27 -6.06 0.28
N ALA A 527 0.76 -5.23 0.13
CA ALA A 527 0.64 -3.78 0.31
C ALA A 527 -0.45 -3.16 -0.60
N ASN A 528 -0.53 -3.58 -1.86
CA ASN A 528 -1.53 -3.09 -2.80
C ASN A 528 -2.93 -3.58 -2.42
N GLU A 529 -3.06 -4.80 -1.91
CA GLU A 529 -4.33 -5.27 -1.35
C GLU A 529 -4.74 -4.49 -0.11
N GLN A 530 -3.81 -4.20 0.80
CA GLN A 530 -4.08 -3.41 2.01
C GLN A 530 -4.48 -1.96 1.66
N LEU A 531 -3.83 -1.37 0.64
CA LEU A 531 -4.26 -0.11 0.07
C LEU A 531 -5.65 -0.20 -0.54
N THR A 532 -5.94 -1.29 -1.26
CA THR A 532 -7.26 -1.56 -1.83
C THR A 532 -8.31 -1.67 -0.73
N MET A 533 -8.02 -2.35 0.38
CA MET A 533 -8.90 -2.42 1.55
C MET A 533 -9.12 -1.02 2.17
N THR A 534 -8.07 -0.22 2.28
CA THR A 534 -8.13 1.14 2.85
C THR A 534 -8.92 2.10 1.95
N ASN A 535 -8.74 1.97 0.63
CA ASN A 535 -9.41 2.79 -0.38
C ASN A 535 -10.73 2.14 -0.85
N SER A 536 -11.22 1.14 -0.12
CA SER A 536 -12.49 0.50 -0.44
C SER A 536 -13.63 1.39 0.02
N TYR A 537 -14.56 1.65 -0.88
CA TYR A 537 -15.87 2.22 -0.53
C TYR A 537 -16.81 1.17 0.08
N ILE A 538 -16.36 -0.09 0.15
CA ILE A 538 -16.99 -1.19 0.87
C ILE A 538 -16.23 -1.36 2.20
N GLU A 539 -16.83 -1.98 3.21
CA GLU A 539 -16.08 -2.39 4.40
C GLU A 539 -14.84 -3.24 4.02
N PRO A 540 -13.70 -3.06 4.72
CA PRO A 540 -12.48 -3.78 4.43
C PRO A 540 -12.67 -5.27 4.72
N LEU A 541 -12.80 -6.06 3.65
CA LEU A 541 -12.87 -7.50 3.79
C LEU A 541 -11.48 -8.07 4.04
N PRO A 542 -11.32 -9.02 4.97
CA PRO A 542 -10.09 -9.77 5.06
C PRO A 542 -9.88 -10.57 3.77
N VAL A 543 -8.89 -10.14 3.00
CA VAL A 543 -8.48 -10.86 1.78
C VAL A 543 -7.40 -11.86 2.15
N ARG A 544 -6.28 -11.42 2.73
CA ARG A 544 -5.18 -12.29 3.23
C ARG A 544 -4.77 -11.90 4.64
N ALA A 545 -4.08 -12.82 5.31
CA ALA A 545 -3.44 -12.63 6.60
C ALA A 545 -1.96 -13.00 6.50
N TYR A 546 -1.14 -12.51 7.42
CA TYR A 546 0.21 -13.03 7.61
C TYR A 546 0.18 -14.06 8.74
N LEU A 547 0.98 -15.11 8.58
CA LEU A 547 1.31 -16.11 9.58
C LEU A 547 2.79 -15.98 9.93
N TYR A 548 3.19 -16.48 11.08
CA TYR A 548 4.59 -16.46 11.49
C TYR A 548 5.09 -17.83 11.94
N GLU A 549 6.36 -18.08 11.64
CA GLU A 549 7.12 -19.19 12.19
C GLU A 549 8.08 -18.65 13.25
N GLN A 550 8.02 -19.21 14.45
CA GLN A 550 8.93 -18.85 15.53
C GLN A 550 10.33 -19.42 15.27
N ASN A 551 11.36 -18.63 15.56
CA ASN A 551 12.74 -19.09 15.57
C ASN A 551 13.04 -19.92 16.83
N SER A 552 13.50 -21.15 16.63
CA SER A 552 13.90 -22.03 17.74
C SER A 552 15.16 -21.56 18.47
N ALA A 553 15.98 -20.74 17.82
CA ALA A 553 17.19 -20.15 18.39
C ALA A 553 16.95 -18.77 19.03
N TYR A 554 15.69 -18.38 19.21
CA TYR A 554 15.35 -17.09 19.82
C TYR A 554 15.93 -16.97 21.23
N GLU A 555 16.63 -15.87 21.47
CA GLU A 555 17.09 -15.46 22.79
C GLU A 555 16.42 -14.13 23.14
N GLU A 556 15.70 -14.12 24.27
CA GLU A 556 15.08 -12.90 24.79
C GLU A 556 16.16 -11.88 25.17
N LEU A 557 15.96 -10.63 24.75
CA LEU A 557 16.88 -9.56 25.11
C LEU A 557 16.74 -9.27 26.61
N ALA A 558 17.85 -9.42 27.34
CA ALA A 558 17.92 -8.96 28.72
C ALA A 558 17.88 -7.42 28.74
N TYR A 559 16.69 -6.86 28.91
CA TYR A 559 16.53 -5.45 29.23
C TYR A 559 16.86 -5.25 30.72
N ASN A 560 17.96 -4.55 31.01
CA ASN A 560 18.35 -4.05 32.34
C ASN A 560 19.12 -4.96 33.34
N GLU A 561 19.92 -5.94 32.91
CA GLU A 561 20.86 -6.55 33.85
C GLU A 561 22.20 -5.78 33.92
N ASP A 562 22.46 -5.23 35.11
CA ASP A 562 23.55 -4.38 35.59
C ASP A 562 24.90 -4.43 34.85
N ALA A 563 25.39 -3.24 34.48
CA ALA A 563 26.79 -3.02 34.08
C ALA A 563 27.43 -1.91 34.94
N SER A 564 27.68 -2.21 36.21
CA SER A 564 28.50 -1.37 37.10
C SER A 564 29.96 -1.85 37.22
N GLN A 565 30.35 -2.92 36.52
CA GLN A 565 31.72 -3.43 36.58
C GLN A 565 32.60 -2.77 35.50
N ASN A 566 33.42 -1.80 35.92
CA ASN A 566 34.60 -1.24 35.23
C ASN A 566 34.47 0.08 34.46
N GLY A 567 33.41 0.87 34.63
CA GLY A 567 33.32 2.22 34.03
C GLY A 567 33.24 2.23 32.49
N ILE A 568 33.08 1.07 31.87
CA ILE A 568 32.69 0.89 30.46
C ILE A 568 31.19 0.64 30.47
N LEU A 569 30.42 1.62 29.99
CA LEU A 569 28.97 1.55 29.92
C LEU A 569 28.55 0.56 28.82
N VAL A 570 27.98 -0.59 29.20
CA VAL A 570 27.37 -1.52 28.24
C VAL A 570 25.93 -1.05 27.96
N ALA A 571 25.63 -0.77 26.69
CA ALA A 571 24.34 -0.26 26.23
C ALA A 571 23.20 -1.25 26.52
N PRO A 572 21.96 -0.79 26.80
CA PRO A 572 20.82 -1.70 26.87
C PRO A 572 20.59 -2.18 25.45
N ARG A 573 20.43 -3.50 25.26
CA ARG A 573 20.23 -4.01 23.90
C ARG A 573 18.90 -3.50 23.38
N GLN A 574 18.94 -2.49 22.51
CA GLN A 574 17.80 -2.18 21.67
C GLN A 574 17.54 -3.38 20.78
N SER A 575 16.28 -3.57 20.46
CA SER A 575 15.78 -4.59 19.54
C SER A 575 16.51 -4.65 18.21
N MET A 576 16.83 -3.49 17.64
CA MET A 576 17.62 -3.41 16.41
C MET A 576 19.06 -3.89 16.54
N TYR A 577 19.52 -4.21 17.75
CA TYR A 577 20.81 -4.82 18.02
C TYR A 577 20.73 -6.30 18.41
N GLN A 578 19.55 -6.91 18.30
CA GLN A 578 19.45 -8.35 18.45
C GLN A 578 20.26 -9.02 17.35
N ASP A 579 21.01 -10.07 17.72
CA ASP A 579 21.67 -10.92 16.74
C ASP A 579 20.62 -11.46 15.76
N PHE A 580 20.84 -11.23 14.46
CA PHE A 580 19.88 -11.57 13.41
C PHE A 580 19.47 -13.05 13.45
N ASP A 581 20.39 -13.96 13.78
CA ASP A 581 20.12 -15.40 13.88
C ASP A 581 19.32 -15.79 15.14
N LYS A 582 19.15 -14.87 16.10
CA LYS A 582 18.50 -15.07 17.40
C LYS A 582 17.21 -14.28 17.58
N ILE A 583 16.70 -13.65 16.52
CA ILE A 583 15.44 -12.91 16.56
C ILE A 583 14.25 -13.85 16.72
N PHE A 584 13.11 -13.32 17.20
CA PHE A 584 11.92 -14.13 17.46
C PHE A 584 11.32 -14.74 16.19
N THR A 585 11.21 -13.94 15.13
CA THR A 585 10.53 -14.31 13.89
C THR A 585 11.51 -15.02 12.95
N LYS A 586 11.27 -16.30 12.64
CA LYS A 586 12.04 -17.05 11.65
C LYS A 586 11.55 -16.79 10.23
N GLU A 587 10.24 -16.84 10.04
CA GLU A 587 9.61 -16.63 8.74
C GLU A 587 8.27 -15.93 8.87
N ILE A 588 7.97 -14.96 7.99
CA ILE A 588 6.63 -14.41 7.82
C ILE A 588 6.02 -15.03 6.53
N LYS A 589 4.86 -15.68 6.66
CA LYS A 589 4.14 -16.33 5.56
C LYS A 589 2.87 -15.57 5.23
N LEU A 590 2.55 -15.41 3.95
CA LEU A 590 1.28 -14.82 3.54
C LEU A 590 0.26 -15.92 3.23
N THR A 591 -0.96 -15.81 3.78
CA THR A 591 -2.02 -16.77 3.50
C THR A 591 -2.63 -16.58 2.11
N ASN A 592 -3.35 -17.59 1.63
CA ASN A 592 -4.19 -17.45 0.44
C ASN A 592 -5.41 -16.58 0.73
N ARG A 593 -6.00 -16.02 -0.32
CA ARG A 593 -7.23 -15.24 -0.20
C ARG A 593 -8.35 -16.05 0.44
N ILE A 594 -9.13 -15.43 1.33
CA ILE A 594 -10.33 -16.06 1.90
C ILE A 594 -11.36 -16.32 0.78
N VAL A 595 -11.53 -15.36 -0.12
CA VAL A 595 -12.40 -15.50 -1.30
C VAL A 595 -11.55 -15.51 -2.57
N ASP A 596 -11.56 -16.65 -3.26
CA ASP A 596 -10.90 -16.80 -4.56
C ASP A 596 -11.65 -15.99 -5.63
N THR A 597 -10.93 -15.11 -6.32
CA THR A 597 -11.49 -14.30 -7.40
C THR A 597 -11.90 -15.13 -8.60
N ASN A 598 -11.23 -16.25 -8.87
CA ASN A 598 -11.60 -17.16 -9.96
C ASN A 598 -12.98 -17.77 -9.73
N PHE A 599 -13.28 -18.11 -8.48
CA PHE A 599 -14.59 -18.61 -8.10
C PHE A 599 -15.69 -17.58 -8.35
N VAL A 600 -15.44 -16.31 -8.00
CA VAL A 600 -16.38 -15.20 -8.24
C VAL A 600 -16.58 -14.95 -9.74
N VAL A 601 -15.51 -14.99 -10.53
CA VAL A 601 -15.58 -14.88 -12.01
C VAL A 601 -16.40 -16.02 -12.61
N LEU A 602 -16.16 -17.26 -12.17
CA LEU A 602 -16.92 -18.42 -12.62
C LEU A 602 -18.41 -18.29 -12.29
N GLY A 603 -18.73 -17.82 -11.08
CA GLY A 603 -20.10 -17.52 -10.66
C GLY A 603 -20.79 -16.52 -11.60
N TYR A 604 -20.10 -15.44 -11.99
CA TYR A 604 -20.61 -14.47 -12.97
C TYR A 604 -20.88 -15.09 -14.34
N ILE A 605 -19.98 -15.93 -14.83
CA ILE A 605 -20.13 -16.61 -16.11
C ILE A 605 -21.34 -17.55 -16.08
N ILE A 606 -21.46 -18.38 -15.04
CA ILE A 606 -22.58 -19.33 -14.88
C ILE A 606 -23.90 -18.57 -14.78
N PHE A 607 -23.99 -17.55 -13.93
CA PHE A 607 -25.18 -16.72 -13.78
C PHE A 607 -25.60 -16.08 -15.11
N SER A 608 -24.65 -15.51 -15.84
CA SER A 608 -24.90 -14.90 -17.14
C SER A 608 -25.41 -15.91 -18.16
N LEU A 609 -24.79 -17.09 -18.23
CA LEU A 609 -25.22 -18.16 -19.14
C LEU A 609 -26.62 -18.65 -18.81
N LEU A 610 -26.95 -18.85 -17.53
CA LEU A 610 -28.29 -19.25 -17.09
C LEU A 610 -29.36 -18.24 -17.52
N LEU A 611 -29.12 -16.94 -17.27
CA LEU A 611 -30.04 -15.88 -17.68
C LEU A 611 -30.16 -15.77 -19.20
N GLY A 612 -29.05 -15.88 -19.93
CA GLY A 612 -29.05 -15.87 -21.39
C GLY A 612 -29.88 -17.03 -21.95
N VAL A 613 -29.63 -18.25 -21.48
CA VAL A 613 -30.35 -19.46 -21.91
C VAL A 613 -31.83 -19.36 -21.57
N ALA A 614 -32.18 -18.92 -20.36
CA ALA A 614 -33.57 -18.68 -19.96
C ALA A 614 -34.22 -17.64 -20.87
N GLY A 615 -33.55 -16.52 -21.13
CA GLY A 615 -34.05 -15.45 -22.00
C GLY A 615 -34.28 -15.90 -23.43
N PHE A 616 -33.36 -16.65 -24.02
CA PHE A 616 -33.56 -17.25 -25.34
C PHE A 616 -34.72 -18.26 -25.35
N SER A 617 -34.86 -19.05 -24.30
CA SER A 617 -35.92 -20.05 -24.18
C SER A 617 -37.30 -19.38 -24.09
N PHE A 618 -37.46 -18.38 -23.22
CA PHE A 618 -38.67 -17.57 -23.14
C PHE A 618 -38.95 -16.84 -24.44
N TYR A 619 -37.93 -16.24 -25.05
CA TYR A 619 -38.09 -15.55 -26.32
C TYR A 619 -38.58 -16.50 -27.41
N LYS A 620 -38.07 -17.73 -27.47
CA LYS A 620 -38.54 -18.76 -28.41
C LYS A 620 -39.97 -19.17 -28.11
N LEU A 621 -40.31 -19.43 -26.84
CA LEU A 621 -41.67 -19.82 -26.41
C LEU A 621 -42.72 -18.77 -26.84
N PHE A 622 -42.42 -17.48 -26.66
CA PHE A 622 -43.30 -16.38 -27.07
C PHE A 622 -43.16 -15.99 -28.56
N ASN A 623 -42.32 -16.69 -29.34
CA ASN A 623 -42.14 -16.52 -30.80
C ASN A 623 -42.53 -17.76 -31.61
N VAL A 624 -43.10 -18.80 -30.98
CA VAL A 624 -43.75 -19.86 -31.78
C VAL A 624 -44.97 -19.21 -32.43
N ILE A 625 -44.75 -18.83 -33.70
CA ILE A 625 -45.76 -18.51 -34.72
C ILE A 625 -46.43 -19.82 -35.12
#